data_AF-A0A285TU00-F1
#
_entry.id   AF-A0A285TU00-F1
#
_cell.length_a   1.000
_cell.length_b   1.000
_cell.length_c   1.000
_cell.angle_alpha   90.00
_cell.angle_beta   90.00
_cell.angle_gamma   90.00
#
_symmetry.space_group_name_H-M   'P 1'
#
loop_
_entity.id
_entity.type
_entity.pdbx_description
1 polymer ?
#
loop_
_entity_poly.entity_id
_entity_poly.type
_entity_poly.pdbx_seq_one_letter_code
_entity_poly.pdbx_strand_id
1 'polypeptide(L)'
;MTEVYAVAMNKGGVGKTSLVSNLAGAISIKEGKKILIIDTDGQGNSSIAFGLNPSEFENTIYDVLLGHIEVEQVIVNVNESIDIIPANEDMNFLEFDILPDIQHYDKPFTLLKRSIQGIINNYDYVFIDTPPSMGLVVGNVLATADKVIIPFVPETFGVKGLIRIIGAINDLKHRENPNLEILGVVGMMVDSRTILHSEMLQQARRFCLENELQMFETIIPRSIRFANSTAYDGKPATLTPSSNPIVKAYFELMDEVFEYGKTKQKS
;
A
#
# COMPACT_ATOMS: atom_id res chain seq x y z
N MET A 1 17.82 -8.86 1.81
CA MET A 1 17.38 -8.27 0.53
C MET A 1 16.09 -7.56 0.85
N THR A 2 15.94 -6.31 0.41
CA THR A 2 14.75 -5.50 0.66
C THR A 2 13.54 -6.12 -0.05
N GLU A 3 12.38 -6.12 0.60
CA GLU A 3 11.12 -6.56 -0.01
C GLU A 3 10.18 -5.36 -0.24
N VAL A 4 9.65 -5.22 -1.46
CA VAL A 4 8.74 -4.14 -1.86
C VAL A 4 7.30 -4.62 -1.92
N TYR A 5 6.43 -3.99 -1.13
CA TYR A 5 5.02 -4.30 -1.01
C TYR A 5 4.17 -3.14 -1.55
N ALA A 6 3.34 -3.40 -2.55
CA ALA A 6 2.29 -2.48 -2.97
C ALA A 6 0.97 -2.79 -2.25
N VAL A 7 0.20 -1.76 -1.93
CA VAL A 7 -1.19 -1.92 -1.46
C VAL A 7 -2.14 -1.33 -2.50
N ALA A 8 -2.79 -2.20 -3.28
CA ALA A 8 -3.53 -1.78 -4.47
C ALA A 8 -5.02 -2.18 -4.42
N MET A 9 -5.89 -1.21 -4.70
CA MET A 9 -7.33 -1.45 -4.90
C MET A 9 -7.97 -0.30 -5.68
N ASN A 10 -8.75 -0.64 -6.72
CA ASN A 10 -9.43 0.30 -7.62
C ASN A 10 -10.71 0.92 -7.00
N LYS A 11 -10.71 1.14 -5.68
CA LYS A 11 -11.82 1.74 -4.93
C LYS A 11 -11.24 2.63 -3.84
N GLY A 12 -11.72 3.88 -3.76
CA GLY A 12 -11.38 4.80 -2.67
C GLY A 12 -11.93 4.33 -1.32
N GLY A 13 -11.27 4.73 -0.23
CA GLY A 13 -11.79 4.50 1.13
C GLY A 13 -11.76 3.05 1.63
N VAL A 14 -11.02 2.15 0.99
CA VAL A 14 -10.89 0.75 1.42
C VAL A 14 -9.82 0.52 2.50
N GLY A 15 -9.11 1.58 2.91
CA GLY A 15 -8.07 1.52 3.94
C GLY A 15 -6.66 1.19 3.42
N LYS A 16 -6.30 1.55 2.17
CA LYS A 16 -4.96 1.33 1.61
C LYS A 16 -3.86 2.01 2.45
N THR A 17 -3.96 3.33 2.59
CA THR A 17 -3.08 4.14 3.44
C THR A 17 -3.06 3.67 4.89
N SER A 18 -4.22 3.32 5.45
CA SER A 18 -4.31 2.82 6.82
C SER A 18 -3.57 1.49 6.96
N LEU A 19 -3.68 0.59 5.98
CA LEU A 19 -2.97 -0.67 5.98
C LEU A 19 -1.45 -0.46 5.87
N VAL A 20 -1.00 0.38 4.92
CA VAL A 20 0.42 0.75 4.75
C VAL A 20 1.02 1.30 6.04
N SER A 21 0.42 2.38 6.56
CA SER A 21 0.94 3.10 7.73
C SER A 21 0.93 2.25 9.01
N ASN A 22 -0.12 1.43 9.22
CA ASN A 22 -0.19 0.61 10.43
C ASN A 22 0.68 -0.64 10.36
N LEU A 23 0.83 -1.28 9.19
CA LEU A 23 1.81 -2.37 9.04
C LEU A 23 3.23 -1.85 9.23
N ALA A 24 3.59 -0.72 8.62
CA ALA A 24 4.88 -0.09 8.86
C ALA A 24 5.12 0.19 10.35
N GLY A 25 4.12 0.77 11.04
CA GLY A 25 4.19 1.00 12.48
C GLY A 25 4.32 -0.29 13.30
N ALA A 26 3.59 -1.35 12.95
CA ALA A 26 3.66 -2.64 13.65
C ALA A 26 5.05 -3.27 13.51
N ILE A 27 5.61 -3.27 12.29
CA ILE A 27 6.95 -3.79 11.99
C ILE A 27 8.02 -2.97 12.71
N SER A 28 7.91 -1.65 12.68
CA SER A 28 8.80 -0.73 13.41
C SER A 28 8.85 -1.07 14.90
N ILE A 29 7.69 -1.21 15.54
CA ILE A 29 7.59 -1.47 16.99
C ILE A 29 8.02 -2.89 17.36
N LYS A 30 7.60 -3.90 16.59
CA LYS A 30 7.82 -5.31 16.96
C LYS A 30 9.18 -5.84 16.55
N GLU A 31 9.73 -5.36 15.42
CA GLU A 31 10.98 -5.88 14.84
C GLU A 31 12.11 -4.85 14.77
N GLY A 32 11.84 -3.56 14.94
CA GLY A 32 12.86 -2.51 14.84
C GLY A 32 13.45 -2.36 13.44
N LYS A 33 12.72 -2.80 12.42
CA LYS A 33 13.16 -2.82 11.02
C LYS A 33 13.06 -1.44 10.39
N LYS A 34 13.92 -1.17 9.39
CA LYS A 34 13.88 0.09 8.63
C LYS A 34 12.86 -0.01 7.51
N ILE A 35 11.90 0.90 7.49
CA ILE A 35 10.79 0.92 6.54
C ILE A 35 10.80 2.23 5.75
N LEU A 36 10.62 2.13 4.44
CA LEU A 36 10.29 3.25 3.58
C LEU A 36 8.83 3.16 3.16
N ILE A 37 8.07 4.23 3.32
CA ILE A 37 6.75 4.39 2.73
C ILE A 37 6.89 5.31 1.51
N ILE A 38 6.35 4.91 0.36
CA ILE A 38 6.26 5.75 -0.83
C ILE A 38 4.78 6.03 -1.06
N ASP A 39 4.37 7.27 -0.87
CA ASP A 39 3.02 7.69 -1.25
C ASP A 39 3.03 7.99 -2.75
N THR A 40 2.03 7.48 -3.48
CA THR A 40 1.82 7.80 -4.90
C THR A 40 0.40 8.30 -5.17
N ASP A 41 -0.42 8.47 -4.12
CA ASP A 41 -1.75 9.05 -4.22
C ASP A 41 -1.65 10.57 -4.05
N GLY A 42 -2.13 11.34 -5.02
CA GLY A 42 -2.08 12.80 -4.97
C GLY A 42 -2.87 13.44 -3.82
N GLN A 43 -3.63 12.64 -3.06
CA GLN A 43 -4.23 13.08 -1.80
C GLN A 43 -3.21 13.18 -0.64
N GLY A 44 -2.02 12.57 -0.76
CA GLY A 44 -0.96 12.63 0.26
C GLY A 44 -1.37 12.02 1.61
N ASN A 45 -2.29 11.06 1.61
CA ASN A 45 -2.87 10.52 2.83
C ASN A 45 -1.84 9.81 3.72
N SER A 46 -0.75 9.28 3.15
CA SER A 46 0.29 8.66 3.96
C SER A 46 0.98 9.71 4.83
N SER A 47 1.32 10.87 4.28
CA SER A 47 1.88 12.00 5.05
C SER A 47 0.93 12.46 6.16
N ILE A 48 -0.37 12.58 5.85
CA ILE A 48 -1.39 12.96 6.84
C ILE A 48 -1.45 11.94 8.00
N ALA A 49 -1.31 10.65 7.71
CA ALA A 49 -1.30 9.60 8.73
C ALA A 49 -0.13 9.75 9.75
N PHE A 50 0.92 10.48 9.37
CA PHE A 50 2.06 10.85 10.23
C PHE A 50 2.05 12.33 10.67
N GLY A 51 0.90 13.01 10.55
CA GLY A 51 0.72 14.38 11.04
C GLY A 51 1.41 15.45 10.19
N LEU A 52 1.78 15.11 8.96
CA LEU A 52 2.40 16.02 7.99
C LEU A 52 1.34 16.54 7.02
N ASN A 53 1.48 17.79 6.60
CA ASN A 53 0.59 18.41 5.63
C ASN A 53 1.15 18.26 4.20
N PRO A 54 0.48 17.54 3.29
CA PRO A 54 0.97 17.31 1.94
C PRO A 54 1.26 18.60 1.14
N SER A 55 0.50 19.67 1.40
CA SER A 55 0.68 20.94 0.67
C SER A 55 1.91 21.74 1.09
N GLU A 56 2.61 21.32 2.14
CA GLU A 56 3.86 21.95 2.58
C GLU A 56 5.10 21.36 1.88
N PHE A 57 4.96 20.24 1.16
CA PHE A 57 6.06 19.68 0.39
C PHE A 57 6.18 20.38 -0.97
N GLU A 58 7.28 21.12 -1.14
CA GLU A 58 7.62 21.75 -2.43
C GLU A 58 8.05 20.73 -3.49
N ASN A 59 8.73 19.66 -3.08
CA ASN A 59 9.15 18.56 -3.96
C ASN A 59 8.66 17.23 -3.38
N THR A 60 8.17 16.35 -4.25
CA THR A 60 7.58 15.06 -3.86
C THR A 60 8.02 13.93 -4.79
N ILE A 61 7.40 12.76 -4.68
CA ILE A 61 7.59 11.67 -5.64
C ILE A 61 7.29 12.11 -7.09
N TYR A 62 6.42 13.10 -7.29
CA TYR A 62 6.10 13.63 -8.62
C TYR A 62 7.37 14.14 -9.33
N ASP A 63 8.13 15.01 -8.67
CA ASP A 63 9.37 15.61 -9.21
C ASP A 63 10.45 14.56 -9.46
N VAL A 64 10.51 13.54 -8.60
CA VAL A 64 11.42 12.40 -8.73
C VAL A 64 11.06 11.54 -9.96
N LEU A 65 9.77 11.33 -10.24
CA LEU A 65 9.31 10.57 -11.39
C LEU A 65 9.53 11.31 -12.72
N LEU A 66 9.52 12.65 -12.69
CA LEU A 66 9.89 13.51 -13.82
C LEU A 66 11.41 13.67 -13.98
N GLY A 67 12.21 13.18 -13.02
CA GLY A 67 13.67 13.31 -13.04
C GLY A 67 14.17 14.72 -12.77
N HIS A 68 13.35 15.58 -12.14
CA HIS A 68 13.74 16.94 -11.77
C HIS A 68 14.63 16.97 -10.52
N ILE A 69 14.46 15.99 -9.63
CA ILE A 69 15.17 15.90 -8.35
C ILE A 69 15.53 14.45 -8.03
N GLU A 70 16.65 14.26 -7.34
CA GLU A 70 17.07 12.94 -6.83
C GLU A 70 16.18 12.50 -5.66
N VAL A 71 15.89 11.20 -5.58
CA VAL A 71 14.94 10.66 -4.60
C VAL A 71 15.35 10.91 -3.15
N GLU A 72 16.65 10.94 -2.86
CA GLU A 72 17.20 11.18 -1.52
C GLU A 72 16.80 12.56 -0.96
N GLN A 73 16.50 13.53 -1.83
CA GLN A 73 16.18 14.90 -1.42
C GLN A 73 14.75 15.07 -0.94
N VAL A 74 13.87 14.10 -1.21
CA VAL A 74 12.45 14.14 -0.82
C VAL A 74 12.11 13.15 0.30
N ILE A 75 13.10 12.44 0.84
CA ILE A 75 12.90 11.50 1.95
C ILE A 75 12.69 12.30 3.25
N VAL A 76 11.59 12.01 3.94
CA VAL A 76 11.22 12.64 5.21
C VAL A 76 11.19 11.57 6.31
N ASN A 77 11.92 11.79 7.40
CA ASN A 77 11.86 10.91 8.56
C ASN A 77 10.62 11.19 9.41
N VAL A 78 9.80 10.17 9.68
CA VAL A 78 8.54 10.30 10.45
C VAL A 78 8.54 9.51 11.76
N ASN A 79 9.50 8.59 11.92
CA ASN A 79 9.73 7.81 13.13
C ASN A 79 11.19 7.30 13.14
N GLU A 80 11.67 6.79 14.27
CA GLU A 80 13.01 6.21 14.44
C GLU A 80 13.41 5.21 13.35
N SER A 81 12.44 4.45 12.82
CA SER A 81 12.70 3.44 11.78
C SER A 81 11.81 3.56 10.55
N ILE A 82 11.08 4.66 10.40
CA ILE A 82 10.16 4.87 9.27
C ILE A 82 10.49 6.20 8.58
N ASP A 83 10.78 6.09 7.30
CA ASP A 83 10.90 7.21 6.38
C ASP A 83 9.72 7.19 5.40
N ILE A 84 9.36 8.37 4.89
CA ILE A 84 8.33 8.54 3.86
C ILE A 84 8.88 9.35 2.68
N ILE A 85 8.56 8.93 1.46
CA ILE A 85 8.61 9.78 0.28
C ILE A 85 7.18 10.27 0.02
N PRO A 86 6.91 11.57 0.20
CA PRO A 86 5.56 12.11 0.15
C PRO A 86 5.04 12.22 -1.29
N ALA A 87 3.73 12.39 -1.40
CA ALA A 87 3.02 12.83 -2.60
C ALA A 87 2.10 14.01 -2.24
N ASN A 88 1.79 14.83 -3.24
CA ASN A 88 0.86 15.95 -3.17
C ASN A 88 -0.03 15.98 -4.43
N GLU A 89 -0.83 17.03 -4.59
CA GLU A 89 -1.80 17.15 -5.69
C GLU A 89 -1.18 17.11 -7.10
N ASP A 90 0.13 17.39 -7.22
CA ASP A 90 0.84 17.40 -8.51
C ASP A 90 0.86 16.02 -9.17
N MET A 91 0.77 14.94 -8.37
CA MET A 91 0.66 13.58 -8.88
C MET A 91 -0.56 13.36 -9.80
N ASN A 92 -1.59 14.21 -9.72
CA ASN A 92 -2.73 14.16 -10.64
C ASN A 92 -2.36 14.58 -12.08
N PHE A 93 -1.26 15.31 -12.26
CA PHE A 93 -0.77 15.78 -13.56
C PHE A 93 0.27 14.85 -14.19
N LEU A 94 0.81 13.88 -13.43
CA LEU A 94 1.90 13.01 -13.86
C LEU A 94 1.66 12.35 -15.25
N GLU A 95 0.45 11.85 -15.50
CA GLU A 95 0.10 11.26 -16.79
C GLU A 95 0.10 12.27 -17.94
N PHE A 96 -0.33 13.50 -17.68
CA PHE A 96 -0.36 14.58 -18.67
C PHE A 96 1.04 15.09 -19.01
N ASP A 97 2.01 14.95 -18.12
CA ASP A 97 3.39 15.37 -18.38
C ASP A 97 4.20 14.28 -19.09
N ILE A 98 3.96 13.01 -18.75
CA ILE A 98 4.73 11.88 -19.30
C ILE A 98 4.22 11.43 -20.68
N LEU A 99 2.90 11.25 -20.82
CA LEU A 99 2.34 10.59 -22.02
C LEU A 99 2.51 11.39 -23.32
N PRO A 100 2.53 12.74 -23.32
CA PRO A 100 2.87 13.49 -24.52
C PRO A 100 4.35 13.40 -24.93
N ASP A 101 5.25 13.10 -23.99
CA ASP A 101 6.70 13.06 -24.22
C ASP A 101 7.28 11.64 -24.06
N ILE A 102 6.66 10.66 -24.70
CA ILE A 102 7.11 9.26 -24.68
C ILE A 102 8.51 9.09 -25.31
N GLN A 103 8.99 10.07 -26.10
CA GLN A 103 10.37 10.04 -26.60
C GLN A 103 11.39 10.24 -25.47
N HIS A 104 11.11 11.14 -24.53
CA HIS A 104 11.90 11.31 -23.33
C HIS A 104 11.64 10.18 -22.32
N TYR A 105 10.38 9.78 -22.16
CA TYR A 105 9.94 8.74 -21.24
C TYR A 105 9.69 7.39 -21.95
N ASP A 106 10.75 6.81 -22.51
CA ASP A 106 10.71 5.59 -23.35
C ASP A 106 10.08 4.34 -22.68
N LYS A 107 10.10 4.28 -21.34
CA LYS A 107 9.53 3.21 -20.52
C LYS A 107 8.72 3.78 -19.35
N PRO A 108 7.54 4.34 -19.63
CA PRO A 108 6.81 5.15 -18.67
C PRO A 108 6.32 4.34 -17.45
N PHE A 109 6.14 3.02 -17.58
CA PHE A 109 5.77 2.13 -16.46
C PHE A 109 6.94 1.73 -15.54
N THR A 110 8.17 2.16 -15.81
CA THR A 110 9.35 1.79 -15.00
C THR A 110 10.04 2.97 -14.33
N LEU A 111 9.40 4.15 -14.33
CA LEU A 111 9.94 5.37 -13.74
C LEU A 111 10.21 5.17 -12.25
N LEU A 112 9.21 4.72 -11.48
CA LEU A 112 9.38 4.53 -10.03
C LEU A 112 10.52 3.55 -9.71
N LYS A 113 10.55 2.40 -10.40
CA LYS A 113 11.59 1.38 -10.23
C LYS A 113 13.00 1.92 -10.43
N ARG A 114 13.18 2.76 -11.46
CA ARG A 114 14.46 3.41 -11.76
C ARG A 114 14.82 4.43 -10.68
N SER A 115 13.87 5.30 -10.32
CA SER A 115 14.13 6.40 -9.40
C SER A 115 14.51 5.94 -7.99
N ILE A 116 14.01 4.79 -7.51
CA ILE A 116 14.30 4.31 -6.14
C ILE A 116 15.46 3.31 -6.05
N GLN A 117 16.06 2.92 -7.18
CA GLN A 117 17.05 1.83 -7.22
C GLN A 117 18.28 2.12 -6.35
N GLY A 118 18.69 3.39 -6.24
CA GLY A 118 19.83 3.83 -5.43
C GLY A 118 19.62 3.70 -3.92
N ILE A 119 18.37 3.81 -3.46
CA ILE A 119 18.04 3.89 -2.03
C ILE A 119 17.42 2.62 -1.47
N ILE A 120 16.88 1.74 -2.31
CA ILE A 120 16.05 0.62 -1.87
C ILE A 120 16.76 -0.28 -0.85
N ASN A 121 18.06 -0.53 -1.04
CA ASN A 121 18.86 -1.39 -0.16
C ASN A 121 19.15 -0.80 1.24
N ASN A 122 18.76 0.46 1.49
CA ASN A 122 18.90 1.08 2.82
C ASN A 122 17.77 0.67 3.79
N TYR A 123 16.72 0.03 3.27
CA TYR A 123 15.53 -0.36 4.01
C TYR A 123 15.37 -1.88 4.02
N ASP A 124 14.79 -2.42 5.10
CA ASP A 124 14.38 -3.82 5.14
C ASP A 124 13.09 -4.02 4.33
N TYR A 125 12.17 -3.06 4.44
CA TYR A 125 10.86 -3.09 3.79
C TYR A 125 10.53 -1.78 3.09
N VAL A 126 9.93 -1.86 1.92
CA VAL A 126 9.32 -0.70 1.23
C VAL A 126 7.84 -0.96 1.06
N PHE A 127 7.00 -0.03 1.49
CA PHE A 127 5.56 -0.04 1.20
C PHE A 127 5.21 1.08 0.24
N ILE A 128 4.38 0.77 -0.76
CA ILE A 128 3.91 1.76 -1.73
C ILE A 128 2.39 1.88 -1.59
N ASP A 129 1.92 3.06 -1.19
CA ASP A 129 0.49 3.41 -1.16
C ASP A 129 0.06 3.93 -2.52
N THR A 130 -1.00 3.37 -3.08
CA THR A 130 -1.42 3.65 -4.46
C THR A 130 -2.63 4.58 -4.51
N PRO A 131 -2.83 5.34 -5.61
CA PRO A 131 -4.12 5.97 -5.85
C PRO A 131 -5.22 4.92 -6.11
N PRO A 132 -6.50 5.29 -6.04
CA PRO A 132 -7.62 4.41 -6.36
C PRO A 132 -7.82 4.21 -7.86
N SER A 133 -7.15 4.95 -8.74
CA SER A 133 -7.26 4.84 -10.20
C SER A 133 -6.24 3.86 -10.78
N MET A 134 -6.69 2.93 -11.62
CA MET A 134 -5.79 2.11 -12.41
C MET A 134 -5.32 2.91 -13.63
N GLY A 135 -4.03 3.24 -13.68
CA GLY A 135 -3.41 4.08 -14.71
C GLY A 135 -1.89 3.95 -14.69
N LEU A 136 -1.18 4.97 -15.18
CA LEU A 136 0.29 5.02 -15.22
C LEU A 136 0.92 4.91 -13.83
N VAL A 137 0.34 5.59 -12.84
CA VAL A 137 0.86 5.60 -11.46
C VAL A 137 0.84 4.18 -10.88
N VAL A 138 -0.33 3.54 -10.82
CA VAL A 138 -0.44 2.17 -10.32
C VAL A 138 0.39 1.21 -11.17
N GLY A 139 0.49 1.44 -12.48
CA GLY A 139 1.33 0.62 -13.34
C GLY A 139 2.81 0.67 -12.95
N ASN A 140 3.33 1.86 -12.63
CA ASN A 140 4.66 2.05 -12.08
C ASN A 140 4.85 1.33 -10.75
N VAL A 141 3.86 1.43 -9.86
CA VAL A 141 3.91 0.75 -8.57
C VAL A 141 4.01 -0.77 -8.75
N LEU A 142 3.14 -1.36 -9.57
CA LEU A 142 3.11 -2.80 -9.81
C LEU A 142 4.35 -3.30 -10.59
N ALA A 143 4.93 -2.47 -11.45
CA ALA A 143 6.21 -2.78 -12.11
C ALA A 143 7.42 -2.78 -11.15
N THR A 144 7.28 -2.06 -10.03
CA THR A 144 8.31 -1.89 -9.00
C THR A 144 8.20 -2.93 -7.88
N ALA A 145 6.98 -3.29 -7.47
CA ALA A 145 6.74 -4.14 -6.32
C ALA A 145 7.16 -5.60 -6.52
N ASP A 146 7.55 -6.25 -5.43
CA ASP A 146 7.73 -7.71 -5.39
C ASP A 146 6.39 -8.39 -5.07
N LYS A 147 5.62 -7.77 -4.18
CA LYS A 147 4.37 -8.31 -3.64
C LYS A 147 3.25 -7.28 -3.63
N VAL A 148 2.01 -7.72 -3.84
CA VAL A 148 0.80 -6.89 -3.72
C VAL A 148 -0.12 -7.41 -2.64
N ILE A 149 -0.57 -6.52 -1.76
CA ILE A 149 -1.62 -6.78 -0.78
C ILE A 149 -2.89 -6.08 -1.24
N ILE A 150 -4.01 -6.81 -1.27
CA ILE A 150 -5.30 -6.29 -1.75
C ILE A 150 -6.27 -6.10 -0.58
N PRO A 151 -6.56 -4.86 -0.15
CA PRO A 151 -7.57 -4.63 0.86
C PRO A 151 -8.99 -4.84 0.29
N PHE A 152 -9.80 -5.59 1.02
CA PHE A 152 -11.16 -5.97 0.65
C PHE A 152 -12.16 -5.52 1.71
N VAL A 153 -13.07 -4.62 1.34
CA VAL A 153 -14.20 -4.23 2.19
C VAL A 153 -15.43 -5.07 1.82
N PRO A 154 -16.05 -5.81 2.76
CA PRO A 154 -17.12 -6.77 2.49
C PRO A 154 -18.50 -6.09 2.33
N GLU A 155 -18.64 -5.33 1.24
CA GLU A 155 -19.89 -4.69 0.82
C GLU A 155 -20.51 -5.38 -0.40
N THR A 156 -21.75 -5.06 -0.75
CA THR A 156 -22.56 -5.70 -1.82
C THR A 156 -21.83 -5.87 -3.16
N PHE A 157 -20.94 -4.95 -3.52
CA PHE A 157 -20.16 -5.02 -4.77
C PHE A 157 -18.67 -5.30 -4.55
N GLY A 158 -18.27 -5.63 -3.33
CA GLY A 158 -16.88 -5.84 -2.94
C GLY A 158 -16.23 -6.96 -3.73
N VAL A 159 -16.88 -8.13 -3.86
CA VAL A 159 -16.32 -9.31 -4.53
C VAL A 159 -16.11 -9.04 -6.02
N LYS A 160 -17.06 -8.36 -6.67
CA LYS A 160 -16.91 -7.94 -8.08
C LYS A 160 -15.72 -6.99 -8.27
N GLY A 161 -15.49 -6.09 -7.32
CA GLY A 161 -14.31 -5.22 -7.29
C GLY A 161 -13.01 -6.02 -7.15
N LEU A 162 -13.00 -7.00 -6.24
CA LEU A 162 -11.88 -7.90 -6.00
C LEU A 162 -11.47 -8.68 -7.26
N ILE A 163 -12.45 -9.28 -7.96
CA ILE A 163 -12.22 -10.01 -9.22
C ILE A 163 -11.57 -9.10 -10.26
N ARG A 164 -12.08 -7.87 -10.41
CA ARG A 164 -11.57 -6.91 -11.40
C ARG A 164 -10.13 -6.50 -11.13
N ILE A 165 -9.78 -6.20 -9.87
CA ILE A 165 -8.42 -5.77 -9.54
C ILE A 165 -7.41 -6.92 -9.71
N ILE A 166 -7.78 -8.15 -9.35
CA ILE A 166 -6.93 -9.32 -9.55
C ILE A 166 -6.66 -9.56 -11.04
N GLY A 167 -7.69 -9.46 -11.88
CA GLY A 167 -7.52 -9.52 -13.34
C GLY A 167 -6.55 -8.47 -13.86
N ALA A 168 -6.72 -7.21 -13.44
CA ALA A 168 -5.84 -6.11 -13.85
C ALA A 168 -4.39 -6.30 -13.38
N ILE A 169 -4.17 -6.77 -12.14
CA ILE A 169 -2.83 -7.06 -11.61
C ILE A 169 -2.17 -8.19 -12.42
N ASN A 170 -2.91 -9.26 -12.73
CA ASN A 170 -2.38 -10.37 -13.53
C ASN A 170 -2.01 -9.92 -14.96
N ASP A 171 -2.86 -9.12 -15.60
CA ASP A 171 -2.58 -8.55 -16.92
C ASP A 171 -1.30 -7.71 -16.92
N LEU A 172 -1.10 -6.87 -15.89
CA LEU A 172 0.10 -6.06 -15.77
C LEU A 172 1.33 -6.91 -15.44
N LYS A 173 1.21 -7.85 -14.49
CA LYS A 173 2.26 -8.81 -14.16
C LYS A 173 2.82 -9.48 -15.41
N HIS A 174 1.95 -9.93 -16.32
CA HIS A 174 2.38 -10.56 -17.56
C HIS A 174 3.14 -9.63 -18.52
N ARG A 175 2.88 -8.32 -18.48
CA ARG A 175 3.47 -7.34 -19.41
C ARG A 175 4.75 -6.69 -18.86
N GLU A 176 4.71 -6.27 -17.59
CA GLU A 176 5.71 -5.36 -17.02
C GLU A 176 6.55 -5.99 -15.90
N ASN A 177 5.99 -6.91 -15.12
CA ASN A 177 6.69 -7.48 -13.96
C ASN A 177 6.28 -8.94 -13.67
N PRO A 178 6.86 -9.93 -14.39
CA PRO A 178 6.50 -11.34 -14.24
C PRO A 178 6.76 -11.92 -12.85
N ASN A 179 7.62 -11.28 -12.06
CA ASN A 179 7.98 -11.72 -10.71
C ASN A 179 7.01 -11.24 -9.62
N LEU A 180 6.08 -10.33 -9.95
CA LEU A 180 5.10 -9.81 -9.01
C LEU A 180 4.24 -10.94 -8.43
N GLU A 181 4.16 -11.04 -7.10
CA GLU A 181 3.26 -11.97 -6.40
C GLU A 181 2.05 -11.23 -5.82
N ILE A 182 0.84 -11.74 -6.05
CA ILE A 182 -0.31 -11.34 -5.22
C ILE A 182 -0.15 -12.07 -3.90
N LEU A 183 0.31 -11.35 -2.87
CA LEU A 183 0.60 -11.94 -1.56
C LEU A 183 -0.68 -12.40 -0.88
N GLY A 184 -1.74 -11.60 -0.97
CA GLY A 184 -3.05 -12.00 -0.48
C GLY A 184 -4.04 -10.85 -0.32
N VAL A 185 -5.24 -11.23 0.09
CA VAL A 185 -6.40 -10.34 0.30
C VAL A 185 -6.65 -10.17 1.80
N VAL A 186 -6.79 -8.91 2.24
CA VAL A 186 -7.05 -8.57 3.65
C VAL A 186 -8.48 -8.08 3.82
N GLY A 187 -9.25 -8.67 4.73
CA GLY A 187 -10.58 -8.16 5.08
C GLY A 187 -10.49 -6.86 5.89
N MET A 188 -10.94 -5.75 5.32
CA MET A 188 -10.88 -4.41 5.91
C MET A 188 -12.24 -3.90 6.37
N MET A 189 -12.24 -3.09 7.44
CA MET A 189 -13.43 -2.40 7.98
C MET A 189 -14.60 -3.34 8.26
N VAL A 190 -14.30 -4.52 8.80
CA VAL A 190 -15.30 -5.57 9.03
C VAL A 190 -16.14 -5.26 10.27
N ASP A 191 -17.47 -5.32 10.15
CA ASP A 191 -18.40 -5.37 11.26
C ASP A 191 -18.96 -6.78 11.41
N SER A 192 -18.39 -7.54 12.36
CA SER A 192 -18.74 -8.94 12.62
C SER A 192 -20.19 -9.16 13.10
N ARG A 193 -20.93 -8.09 13.41
CA ARG A 193 -22.35 -8.18 13.78
C ARG A 193 -23.27 -8.24 12.56
N THR A 194 -22.74 -7.98 11.37
CA THR A 194 -23.53 -7.92 10.15
C THR A 194 -23.44 -9.23 9.38
N ILE A 195 -24.61 -9.79 9.04
CA ILE A 195 -24.70 -11.00 8.20
C ILE A 195 -24.08 -10.75 6.83
N LEU A 196 -24.33 -9.57 6.24
CA LEU A 196 -23.78 -9.18 4.94
C LEU A 196 -22.24 -9.26 4.91
N HIS A 197 -21.55 -8.74 5.93
CA HIS A 197 -20.08 -8.81 5.92
C HIS A 197 -19.58 -10.25 6.00
N SER A 198 -20.23 -11.09 6.82
CA SER A 198 -19.90 -12.51 6.92
C SER A 198 -20.09 -13.23 5.58
N GLU A 199 -21.22 -13.00 4.90
CA GLU A 199 -21.50 -13.59 3.59
C GLU A 199 -20.50 -13.13 2.52
N MET A 200 -20.19 -11.83 2.46
CA MET A 200 -19.24 -11.28 1.49
C MET A 200 -17.80 -11.76 1.73
N LEU A 201 -17.38 -11.89 3.00
CA LEU A 201 -16.08 -12.48 3.35
C LEU A 201 -15.99 -13.95 2.92
N GLN A 202 -17.06 -14.73 3.15
CA GLN A 202 -17.08 -16.13 2.71
C GLN A 202 -17.01 -16.27 1.19
N GLN A 203 -17.72 -15.41 0.45
CA GLN A 203 -17.66 -15.39 -1.01
C GLN A 203 -16.27 -15.00 -1.51
N ALA A 204 -15.65 -13.98 -0.92
CA ALA A 204 -14.29 -13.58 -1.25
C ALA A 204 -13.28 -14.69 -0.95
N ARG A 205 -13.39 -15.36 0.20
CA ARG A 205 -12.52 -16.48 0.59
C ARG A 205 -12.66 -17.66 -0.38
N ARG A 206 -13.89 -18.01 -0.77
CA ARG A 206 -14.14 -19.05 -1.78
C ARG A 206 -13.51 -18.69 -3.12
N PHE A 207 -13.72 -17.47 -3.59
CA PHE A 207 -13.12 -17.00 -4.83
C PHE A 207 -11.58 -17.05 -4.78
N CYS A 208 -10.97 -16.61 -3.67
CA CYS A 208 -9.52 -16.67 -3.50
C CYS A 208 -9.02 -18.12 -3.55
N LEU A 209 -9.66 -19.04 -2.83
CA LEU A 209 -9.32 -20.46 -2.82
C LEU A 209 -9.40 -21.09 -4.22
N GLU A 210 -10.48 -20.80 -4.96
CA GLU A 210 -10.69 -21.30 -6.34
C GLU A 210 -9.64 -20.77 -7.34
N ASN A 211 -8.97 -19.66 -7.03
CA ASN A 211 -7.97 -19.01 -7.87
C ASN A 211 -6.55 -19.11 -7.28
N GLU A 212 -6.33 -20.00 -6.31
CA GLU A 212 -5.03 -20.22 -5.65
C GLU A 212 -4.44 -18.94 -5.01
N LEU A 213 -5.31 -18.04 -4.57
CA LEU A 213 -4.96 -16.80 -3.88
C LEU A 213 -5.15 -16.96 -2.38
N GLN A 214 -4.24 -16.34 -1.63
CA GLN A 214 -4.37 -16.26 -0.18
C GLN A 214 -5.39 -15.18 0.20
N MET A 215 -6.30 -15.53 1.10
CA MET A 215 -7.05 -14.53 1.87
C MET A 215 -6.67 -14.70 3.33
N PHE A 216 -6.13 -13.64 3.92
CA PHE A 216 -5.69 -13.67 5.31
C PHE A 216 -6.86 -14.00 6.25
N GLU A 217 -6.57 -14.71 7.33
CA GLU A 217 -7.53 -15.00 8.40
C GLU A 217 -7.74 -13.78 9.28
N THR A 218 -6.69 -12.98 9.49
CA THR A 218 -6.79 -11.74 10.23
C THR A 218 -7.60 -10.71 9.45
N ILE A 219 -8.57 -10.12 10.13
CA ILE A 219 -9.41 -9.04 9.62
C ILE A 219 -9.16 -7.75 10.39
N ILE A 220 -9.23 -6.62 9.71
CA ILE A 220 -9.20 -5.30 10.34
C ILE A 220 -10.64 -4.87 10.65
N PRO A 221 -11.04 -4.74 11.94
CA PRO A 221 -12.40 -4.39 12.29
C PRO A 221 -12.73 -2.93 11.96
N ARG A 222 -14.01 -2.63 11.73
CA ARG A 222 -14.49 -1.26 11.62
C ARG A 222 -14.39 -0.55 12.98
N SER A 223 -13.75 0.62 13.02
CA SER A 223 -13.64 1.44 14.24
C SER A 223 -14.06 2.88 13.99
N ILE A 224 -15.12 3.31 14.68
CA ILE A 224 -15.65 4.70 14.61
C ILE A 224 -14.67 5.68 15.28
N ARG A 225 -13.98 5.26 16.35
CA ARG A 225 -13.00 6.10 17.05
C ARG A 225 -11.75 6.37 16.20
N PHE A 226 -11.40 5.42 15.32
CA PHE A 226 -10.14 5.45 14.61
C PHE A 226 -10.14 6.39 13.40
N ALA A 227 -11.28 6.49 12.69
CA ALA A 227 -11.45 7.46 11.60
C ALA A 227 -11.22 8.91 12.05
N ASN A 228 -11.44 9.20 13.33
CA ASN A 228 -11.20 10.52 13.92
C ASN A 228 -9.80 10.61 14.54
N SER A 229 -9.30 9.60 15.26
CA SER A 229 -8.03 9.72 16.01
C SER A 229 -6.78 9.84 15.13
N THR A 230 -6.70 9.18 13.97
CA THR A 230 -5.53 9.34 13.06
C THR A 230 -5.39 10.74 12.49
N ALA A 231 -6.52 11.46 12.31
CA ALA A 231 -6.49 12.85 11.87
C ALA A 231 -6.11 13.82 13.00
N TYR A 232 -6.36 13.47 14.27
CA TYR A 232 -6.08 14.34 15.42
C TYR A 232 -4.71 14.08 16.08
N ASP A 233 -4.25 12.83 16.15
CA ASP A 233 -3.02 12.45 16.85
C ASP A 233 -1.78 12.46 15.95
N GLY A 234 -1.97 12.57 14.62
CA GLY A 234 -0.89 12.64 13.64
C GLY A 234 0.03 11.42 13.63
N LYS A 235 -0.47 10.25 14.05
CA LYS A 235 0.30 9.00 14.07
C LYS A 235 -0.58 7.77 13.76
N PRO A 236 -0.01 6.73 13.13
CA PRO A 236 -0.68 5.43 12.98
C PRO A 236 -1.02 4.77 14.32
N ALA A 237 -2.05 3.91 14.34
CA ALA A 237 -2.57 3.25 15.56
C ALA A 237 -1.46 2.51 16.29
N THR A 238 -0.66 1.78 15.51
CA THR A 238 0.37 0.86 15.97
C THR A 238 1.56 1.60 16.57
N LEU A 239 1.70 2.91 16.31
CA LEU A 239 2.70 3.78 16.92
C LEU A 239 2.21 4.50 18.18
N THR A 240 0.94 4.30 18.57
CA THR A 240 0.38 4.85 19.81
C THR A 240 0.18 3.74 20.85
N PRO A 241 0.52 3.97 22.14
CA PRO A 241 0.21 3.03 23.20
C PRO A 241 -1.31 2.87 23.33
N SER A 242 -1.84 1.76 22.85
CA SER A 242 -3.28 1.56 22.78
C SER A 242 -3.65 0.09 22.92
N SER A 243 -4.58 -0.20 23.83
CA SER A 243 -5.17 -1.52 24.00
C SER A 243 -6.34 -1.77 23.03
N ASN A 244 -6.46 -0.96 21.97
CA ASN A 244 -7.58 -1.05 21.04
C ASN A 244 -7.49 -2.35 20.21
N PRO A 245 -8.60 -3.11 20.07
CA PRO A 245 -8.64 -4.30 19.23
C PRO A 245 -8.10 -4.12 17.80
N ILE A 246 -8.25 -2.92 17.21
CA ILE A 246 -7.72 -2.65 15.86
C ILE A 246 -6.19 -2.69 15.81
N VAL A 247 -5.51 -2.24 16.87
CA VAL A 247 -4.04 -2.26 16.96
C VAL A 247 -3.57 -3.69 17.03
N LYS A 248 -4.21 -4.51 17.87
CA LYS A 248 -3.94 -5.95 17.97
C LYS A 248 -4.11 -6.64 16.61
N ALA A 249 -5.18 -6.33 15.87
CA ALA A 249 -5.43 -6.89 14.55
C ALA A 249 -4.32 -6.55 13.53
N TYR A 250 -3.71 -5.35 13.59
CA TYR A 250 -2.58 -5.02 12.72
C TYR A 250 -1.30 -5.79 13.08
N PHE A 251 -1.03 -6.02 14.37
CA PHE A 251 0.10 -6.88 14.77
C PHE A 251 -0.12 -8.35 14.39
N GLU A 252 -1.34 -8.87 14.56
CA GLU A 252 -1.71 -10.22 14.10
C GLU A 252 -1.61 -10.35 12.58
N LEU A 253 -2.05 -9.32 11.84
CA LEU A 253 -1.93 -9.31 10.38
C LEU A 253 -0.46 -9.23 9.95
N MET A 254 0.36 -8.44 10.64
CA MET A 254 1.80 -8.40 10.40
C MET A 254 2.40 -9.79 10.58
N ASP A 255 2.12 -10.47 11.69
CA ASP A 255 2.61 -11.83 11.92
C ASP A 255 2.15 -12.76 10.79
N GLU A 256 0.88 -12.70 10.41
CA GLU A 256 0.36 -13.53 9.34
C GLU A 256 1.06 -13.23 8.00
N VAL A 257 1.22 -11.96 7.61
CA VAL A 257 1.85 -11.53 6.35
C VAL A 257 3.32 -11.95 6.29
N PHE A 258 4.07 -11.79 7.38
CA PHE A 258 5.53 -11.95 7.40
C PHE A 258 5.99 -13.32 7.95
N GLU A 259 5.13 -14.10 8.61
CA GLU A 259 5.36 -15.52 8.87
C GLU A 259 4.99 -16.39 7.66
N TYR A 260 3.90 -16.12 6.92
CA TYR A 260 3.56 -16.87 5.70
C TYR A 260 4.65 -16.76 4.61
N GLY A 261 5.29 -15.59 4.50
CA GLY A 261 6.40 -15.37 3.56
C GLY A 261 7.60 -16.29 3.82
N LYS A 262 7.80 -16.73 5.07
CA LYS A 262 8.90 -17.62 5.46
C LYS A 262 8.59 -19.10 5.19
N THR A 263 7.32 -19.49 5.13
CA THR A 263 6.90 -20.88 4.90
C THR A 263 6.97 -21.27 3.42
N LYS A 264 6.60 -20.38 2.48
CA LYS A 264 6.73 -20.61 1.03
C LYS A 264 8.18 -20.65 0.53
N GLN A 265 9.11 -19.94 1.18
CA GLN A 265 10.54 -19.98 0.79
C GLN A 265 11.26 -21.28 1.21
N LYS A 266 10.61 -22.15 2.00
CA LYS A 266 11.18 -23.42 2.47
C LYS A 266 10.59 -24.65 1.77
N SER A 267 9.63 -24.47 0.86
CA SER A 267 8.96 -25.50 0.07
C SER A 267 9.33 -25.37 -1.40
#